data_AF-A0A077ZKP4-F1
#
_entry.id   AF-A0A077ZKP4-F1
#
_cell.length_a   1.000
_cell.length_b   1.000
_cell.length_c   1.000
_cell.angle_alpha   90.00
_cell.angle_beta   90.00
_cell.angle_gamma   90.00
#
_symmetry.space_group_name_H-M   'P 1'
#
loop_
_entity.id
_entity.type
_entity.pdbx_description
1 polymer ?
#
loop_
_entity_poly.entity_id
_entity_poly.type
_entity_poly.pdbx_seq_one_letter_code
_entity_poly.pdbx_strand_id
1 'polypeptide(L)'
;MTGQSSSQAATPIQWWKPALFFLVVIAGLWYVKWQPYYGKAFTAAETHSIGKSILAQADANPWQAALDYAMIYFLAVWKAAVLGVILGSLIQVLIPRDWLLRTLGQSRFRGTLLGTLFSLPGMMCTCCAAPVAAGMRRQQVSMGGALAFWMGNPVLNPATLVFMGFVLGWGFAAIRLVAGLVMVLLIATLVQKWVRETPQTQAPPLGQGAMDAFLEYDPGLHPCSTGVGCRTRLVIPPCRWCCR
;
A
#
# COMPACT_ATOMS: atom_id res chain seq x y z
N MET A 1 22.96 -49.91 -5.46
CA MET A 1 23.62 -48.95 -4.55
C MET A 1 22.75 -47.71 -4.48
N THR A 2 22.20 -47.45 -3.30
CA THR A 2 21.06 -46.59 -2.99
C THR A 2 21.48 -45.15 -2.72
N GLY A 3 21.07 -44.20 -3.56
CA GLY A 3 21.34 -42.76 -3.44
C GLY A 3 20.14 -42.01 -2.86
N GLN A 4 20.38 -41.27 -1.79
CA GLN A 4 19.42 -40.68 -0.84
C GLN A 4 18.47 -39.61 -1.44
N SER A 5 17.16 -39.77 -1.19
CA SER A 5 16.17 -38.69 -1.30
C SER A 5 16.37 -37.68 -0.17
N SER A 6 16.86 -36.49 -0.49
CA SER A 6 16.91 -35.36 0.44
C SER A 6 15.52 -34.74 0.60
N SER A 7 14.78 -35.11 1.64
CA SER A 7 13.58 -34.40 2.07
C SER A 7 13.97 -33.00 2.56
N GLN A 8 13.77 -31.97 1.76
CA GLN A 8 13.84 -30.58 2.23
C GLN A 8 12.74 -30.35 3.27
N ALA A 9 13.13 -30.32 4.55
CA ALA A 9 12.25 -29.93 5.64
C ALA A 9 11.83 -28.46 5.42
N ALA A 10 10.54 -28.23 5.23
CA ALA A 10 9.96 -26.89 5.18
C ALA A 10 10.23 -26.19 6.53
N THR A 11 10.93 -25.06 6.50
CA THR A 11 11.14 -24.24 7.71
C THR A 11 9.79 -23.78 8.25
N PRO A 12 9.52 -23.92 9.57
CA PRO A 12 8.25 -23.52 10.14
C PRO A 12 8.04 -22.01 9.95
N ILE A 13 6.84 -21.63 9.47
CA ILE A 13 6.46 -20.23 9.32
C ILE A 13 6.63 -19.53 10.66
N GLN A 14 7.55 -18.57 10.72
CA GLN A 14 7.84 -17.77 11.91
C GLN A 14 6.71 -16.75 12.14
N TRP A 15 5.62 -17.17 12.77
CA TRP A 15 4.41 -16.37 13.02
C TRP A 15 4.65 -15.07 13.82
N TRP A 16 5.75 -14.96 14.56
CA TRP A 16 6.11 -13.74 15.28
C TRP A 16 6.37 -12.54 14.37
N LYS A 17 6.88 -12.76 13.14
CA LYS A 17 7.16 -11.66 12.19
C LYS A 17 5.88 -10.98 11.65
N PRO A 18 4.87 -11.72 11.12
CA PRO A 18 3.60 -11.08 10.76
C PRO A 18 2.87 -10.54 12.00
N ALA A 19 2.95 -11.19 13.16
CA ALA A 19 2.38 -10.66 14.39
C ALA A 19 2.98 -9.29 14.78
N LEU A 20 4.31 -9.16 14.68
CA LEU A 20 5.00 -7.89 14.90
C LEU A 20 4.56 -6.82 13.89
N PHE A 21 4.40 -7.18 12.62
CA PHE A 21 3.87 -6.27 11.61
C PHE A 21 2.46 -5.77 11.97
N PHE A 22 1.54 -6.68 12.30
CA PHE A 22 0.19 -6.30 12.71
C PHE A 22 0.17 -5.48 13.99
N LEU A 23 1.05 -5.75 14.94
CA LEU A 23 1.21 -4.93 16.14
C LEU A 23 1.60 -3.49 15.78
N VAL A 24 2.62 -3.30 14.93
CA VAL A 24 3.05 -1.98 14.48
C VAL A 24 1.94 -1.27 13.71
N VAL A 25 1.23 -1.98 12.83
CA VAL A 25 0.06 -1.45 12.11
C VAL A 25 -1.02 -1.00 13.09
N ILE A 26 -1.45 -1.86 14.01
CA ILE A 26 -2.53 -1.56 14.95
C ILE A 26 -2.13 -0.40 15.86
N ALA A 27 -0.94 -0.43 16.46
CA ALA A 27 -0.46 0.63 17.34
C ALA A 27 -0.29 1.96 16.59
N GLY A 28 0.29 1.94 15.39
CA GLY A 28 0.50 3.12 14.55
C GLY A 28 -0.81 3.73 14.07
N LEU A 29 -1.74 2.91 13.57
CA LEU A 29 -3.08 3.34 13.17
C LEU A 29 -3.88 3.86 14.35
N TRP A 30 -3.78 3.20 15.50
CA TRP A 30 -4.47 3.60 16.71
C TRP A 30 -4.02 5.00 17.14
N TYR A 31 -2.71 5.18 17.29
CA TYR A 31 -2.12 6.43 17.74
C TYR A 31 -2.36 7.59 16.76
N VAL A 32 -2.16 7.36 15.46
CA VAL A 32 -2.22 8.43 14.45
C VAL A 32 -3.66 8.76 14.05
N LYS A 33 -4.58 7.78 14.06
CA LYS A 33 -5.91 7.94 13.46
C LYS A 33 -7.05 7.65 14.41
N TRP A 34 -7.12 6.45 14.99
CA TRP A 34 -8.30 6.10 15.79
C TRP A 34 -8.44 7.00 17.01
N GLN A 35 -7.35 7.28 17.73
CA GLN A 35 -7.39 8.13 18.92
C GLN A 35 -7.97 9.53 18.62
N PRO A 36 -7.49 10.31 17.62
CA PRO A 36 -8.06 11.63 17.33
C PRO A 36 -9.45 11.57 16.69
N TYR A 37 -9.75 10.56 15.86
CA TYR A 37 -11.07 10.45 15.23
C TYR A 37 -12.15 9.98 16.18
N TYR A 38 -11.82 9.10 17.13
CA TYR A 38 -12.76 8.62 18.15
C TYR A 38 -13.29 9.80 18.97
N GLY A 39 -12.41 10.65 19.50
CA GLY A 39 -12.81 11.86 20.22
C GLY A 39 -13.67 12.81 19.38
N LYS A 40 -13.29 13.02 18.11
CA LYS A 40 -14.06 13.86 17.19
C LYS A 40 -15.44 13.28 16.84
N ALA A 41 -15.59 11.95 16.82
CA ALA A 41 -16.85 11.29 16.54
C ALA A 41 -17.89 11.58 17.62
N PHE A 42 -17.50 11.58 18.90
CA PHE A 42 -18.42 11.96 20.00
C PHE A 42 -18.82 13.43 19.92
N THR A 43 -17.87 14.34 19.66
CA THR A 43 -18.21 15.76 19.51
C THR A 43 -19.12 16.01 18.31
N ALA A 44 -18.95 15.26 17.22
CA ALA A 44 -19.81 15.36 16.04
C ALA A 44 -21.21 14.76 16.29
N ALA A 45 -21.31 13.72 17.12
CA ALA A 45 -22.59 13.14 17.52
C ALA A 45 -23.42 14.12 18.36
N GLU A 46 -22.79 14.93 19.21
CA GLU A 46 -23.48 15.93 20.04
C GLU A 46 -23.81 17.22 19.29
N THR A 47 -22.86 17.73 18.50
CA THR A 47 -22.99 19.07 17.89
C THR A 47 -23.58 19.05 16.48
N HIS A 48 -23.74 17.87 15.87
CA HIS A 48 -24.04 17.70 14.43
C HIS A 48 -23.13 18.55 13.52
N SER A 49 -21.95 18.92 14.02
CA SER A 49 -21.00 19.82 13.35
C SER A 49 -19.60 19.23 13.40
N ILE A 50 -18.88 19.35 12.29
CA ILE A 50 -17.50 18.84 12.13
C ILE A 50 -16.47 19.87 12.68
N GLY A 51 -16.94 21.00 13.22
CA GLY A 51 -16.12 22.11 13.74
C GLY A 51 -16.25 23.37 12.87
N LYS A 52 -15.62 24.47 13.31
CA LYS A 52 -15.58 25.70 12.51
C LYS A 52 -14.82 25.43 11.21
N SER A 53 -15.44 25.73 10.07
CA SER A 53 -14.79 25.64 8.76
C SER A 53 -13.60 26.59 8.71
N ILE A 54 -12.40 26.08 8.43
CA ILE A 54 -11.17 26.90 8.28
C ILE A 54 -11.35 27.94 7.16
N LEU A 55 -12.23 27.66 6.19
CA LEU A 55 -12.56 28.56 5.09
C LEU A 55 -13.55 29.67 5.47
N ALA A 56 -14.12 29.68 6.68
CA ALA A 56 -15.08 30.72 7.07
C ALA A 56 -14.45 32.14 7.16
N GLN A 57 -13.11 32.25 7.14
CA GLN A 57 -12.38 33.52 7.05
C GLN A 57 -11.69 33.75 5.70
N ALA A 58 -11.96 32.90 4.69
CA ALA A 58 -11.32 33.02 3.38
C ALA A 58 -11.57 34.38 2.70
N ASP A 59 -12.69 35.02 3.03
CA ASP A 59 -13.12 36.30 2.44
C ASP A 59 -12.23 37.48 2.86
N ALA A 60 -11.56 37.39 4.01
CA ALA A 60 -10.73 38.49 4.52
C ALA A 60 -9.29 38.44 3.97
N ASN A 61 -8.70 37.25 3.84
CA ASN A 61 -7.35 37.09 3.30
C ASN A 61 -7.14 35.68 2.72
N PRO A 62 -7.39 35.47 1.41
CA PRO A 62 -7.45 34.12 0.83
C PRO A 62 -6.11 33.38 0.87
N TRP A 63 -5.00 34.10 0.75
CA TRP A 63 -3.66 33.52 0.79
C TRP A 63 -3.29 33.00 2.18
N GLN A 64 -3.69 33.71 3.24
CA GLN A 64 -3.45 33.26 4.62
C GLN A 64 -4.31 32.04 4.94
N ALA A 65 -5.60 32.06 4.58
CA ALA A 65 -6.48 30.91 4.76
C ALA A 65 -5.96 29.65 4.02
N ALA A 66 -5.41 29.82 2.82
CA ALA A 66 -4.79 28.72 2.06
C ALA A 66 -3.53 28.18 2.75
N LEU A 67 -2.65 29.05 3.26
CA LEU A 67 -1.45 28.65 3.99
C LEU A 67 -1.79 27.98 5.32
N ASP A 68 -2.77 28.48 6.06
CA ASP A 68 -3.26 27.89 7.31
C ASP A 68 -3.86 26.50 7.06
N TYR A 69 -4.69 26.37 6.02
CA TYR A 69 -5.23 25.08 5.61
C TYR A 69 -4.11 24.10 5.23
N ALA A 70 -3.14 24.54 4.41
CA ALA A 70 -2.02 23.71 3.99
C ALA A 70 -1.16 23.27 5.19
N MET A 71 -0.89 24.16 6.14
CA MET A 71 -0.11 23.88 7.34
C MET A 71 -0.84 22.89 8.26
N ILE A 72 -2.13 23.12 8.55
CA ILE A 72 -2.95 22.23 9.38
C ILE A 72 -3.04 20.84 8.73
N TYR A 73 -3.29 20.80 7.42
CA TYR A 73 -3.37 19.55 6.68
C TYR A 73 -2.01 18.82 6.66
N PHE A 74 -0.93 19.54 6.40
CA PHE A 74 0.42 18.99 6.42
C PHE A 74 0.75 18.40 7.79
N LEU A 75 0.53 19.15 8.88
CA LEU A 75 0.73 18.73 10.28
C LEU A 75 -0.08 17.49 10.66
N ALA A 76 -1.25 17.30 10.06
CA ALA A 76 -2.07 16.09 10.23
C ALA A 76 -1.54 14.90 9.41
N VAL A 77 -1.09 15.14 8.18
CA VAL A 77 -0.75 14.08 7.21
C VAL A 77 0.67 13.55 7.38
N TRP A 78 1.67 14.38 7.74
CA TRP A 78 3.07 13.95 7.76
C TRP A 78 3.32 12.73 8.65
N LYS A 79 2.69 12.67 9.84
CA LYS A 79 2.79 11.52 10.76
C LYS A 79 2.25 10.24 10.11
N ALA A 80 1.12 10.35 9.42
CA ALA A 80 0.52 9.25 8.67
C ALA A 80 1.37 8.84 7.45
N ALA A 81 2.00 9.81 6.77
CA ALA A 81 2.86 9.57 5.62
C ALA A 81 4.12 8.79 6.01
N VAL A 82 4.78 9.20 7.11
CA VAL A 82 5.92 8.48 7.68
C VAL A 82 5.51 7.05 8.06
N LEU A 83 4.37 6.88 8.73
CA LEU A 83 3.84 5.55 9.04
C LEU A 83 3.59 4.73 7.77
N GLY A 84 2.99 5.31 6.73
CA GLY A 84 2.75 4.63 5.46
C GLY A 84 4.04 4.14 4.76
N VAL A 85 5.09 4.96 4.77
CA VAL A 85 6.42 4.60 4.24
C VAL A 85 7.04 3.47 5.06
N ILE A 86 7.02 3.58 6.39
CA ILE A 86 7.51 2.53 7.30
C ILE A 86 6.74 1.24 7.07
N LEU A 87 5.41 1.27 7.01
CA LEU A 87 4.61 0.07 6.77
C LEU A 87 4.92 -0.55 5.40
N GLY A 88 5.11 0.26 4.36
CA GLY A 88 5.48 -0.23 3.03
C GLY A 88 6.85 -0.92 2.98
N SER A 89 7.83 -0.45 3.75
CA SER A 89 9.12 -1.13 3.91
C SER A 89 9.00 -2.37 4.80
N LEU A 90 8.23 -2.30 5.88
CA LEU A 90 8.03 -3.39 6.84
C LEU A 90 7.32 -4.59 6.20
N ILE A 91 6.38 -4.37 5.26
CA ILE A 91 5.76 -5.45 4.47
C ILE A 91 6.80 -6.27 3.71
N GLN A 92 7.88 -5.62 3.22
CA GLN A 92 8.93 -6.30 2.46
C GLN A 92 9.84 -7.16 3.36
N VAL A 93 10.00 -6.77 4.63
CA VAL A 93 10.95 -7.41 5.57
C VAL A 93 10.27 -8.41 6.51
N LEU A 94 9.14 -8.05 7.13
CA LEU A 94 8.51 -8.86 8.18
C LEU A 94 7.53 -9.89 7.63
N ILE A 95 6.82 -9.62 6.54
CA ILE A 95 5.78 -10.55 6.06
C ILE A 95 6.40 -11.59 5.13
N PRO A 96 6.38 -12.89 5.48
CA PRO A 96 6.86 -13.93 4.58
C PRO A 96 5.99 -13.99 3.32
N ARG A 97 6.64 -14.08 2.17
CA ARG A 97 6.00 -14.11 0.83
C ARG A 97 4.92 -15.19 0.76
N ASP A 98 5.17 -16.37 1.30
CA ASP A 98 4.22 -17.48 1.27
C ASP A 98 2.92 -17.17 2.02
N TRP A 99 3.00 -16.48 3.16
CA TRP A 99 1.81 -16.10 3.93
C TRP A 99 0.99 -15.05 3.19
N LEU A 100 1.67 -14.05 2.60
CA LEU A 100 1.01 -12.99 1.85
C LEU A 100 0.39 -13.50 0.55
N LEU A 101 1.05 -14.44 -0.14
CA LEU A 101 0.52 -15.14 -1.30
C LEU A 101 -0.66 -16.05 -0.94
N ARG A 102 -0.57 -16.78 0.19
CA ARG A 102 -1.67 -17.61 0.67
C ARG A 102 -2.88 -16.80 1.10
N THR A 103 -2.72 -15.54 1.48
CA THR A 103 -3.83 -14.67 1.87
C THR A 103 -4.29 -13.84 0.67
N LEU A 104 -3.50 -12.88 0.20
CA LEU A 104 -3.89 -11.94 -0.87
C LEU A 104 -3.52 -12.38 -2.31
N GLY A 105 -2.72 -13.43 -2.46
CA GLY A 105 -2.41 -14.06 -3.76
C GLY A 105 -3.39 -15.16 -4.18
N GLN A 106 -4.46 -15.36 -3.42
CA GLN A 106 -5.53 -16.31 -3.74
C GLN A 106 -6.29 -15.92 -5.01
N SER A 107 -7.15 -16.84 -5.50
CA SER A 107 -7.94 -16.68 -6.73
C SER A 107 -8.48 -15.27 -6.94
N ARG A 108 -8.58 -14.84 -8.22
CA ARG A 108 -8.79 -13.43 -8.61
C ARG A 108 -9.69 -12.64 -7.64
N PHE A 109 -10.91 -13.12 -7.42
CA PHE A 109 -11.86 -12.46 -6.54
C PHE A 109 -11.48 -12.47 -5.05
N ARG A 110 -10.95 -13.58 -4.51
CA ARG A 110 -10.55 -13.68 -3.09
C ARG A 110 -9.42 -12.73 -2.73
N GLY A 111 -8.41 -12.62 -3.59
CA GLY A 111 -7.31 -11.67 -3.40
C GLY A 111 -7.81 -10.22 -3.35
N THR A 112 -8.75 -9.88 -4.25
CA THR A 112 -9.43 -8.58 -4.27
C THR A 112 -10.22 -8.31 -2.99
N LEU A 113 -11.06 -9.26 -2.57
CA LEU A 113 -11.89 -9.13 -1.37
C LEU A 113 -11.05 -8.95 -0.10
N LEU A 114 -9.96 -9.73 0.03
CA LEU A 114 -9.04 -9.59 1.15
C LEU A 114 -8.32 -8.24 1.12
N GLY A 115 -7.89 -7.77 -0.06
CA GLY A 115 -7.34 -6.43 -0.24
C GLY A 115 -8.30 -5.32 0.23
N THR A 116 -9.58 -5.43 -0.13
CA THR A 116 -10.66 -4.54 0.34
C THR A 116 -10.82 -4.61 1.85
N LEU A 117 -10.88 -5.80 2.44
CA LEU A 117 -11.01 -5.98 3.89
C LEU A 117 -9.84 -5.38 4.66
N PHE A 118 -8.60 -5.58 4.20
CA PHE A 118 -7.40 -5.00 4.81
C PHE A 118 -7.34 -3.47 4.68
N SER A 119 -8.11 -2.88 3.75
CA SER A 119 -8.18 -1.42 3.58
C SER A 119 -9.05 -0.72 4.64
N LEU A 120 -10.07 -1.43 5.17
CA LEU A 120 -11.05 -0.87 6.12
C LEU A 120 -10.41 -0.31 7.40
N PRO A 121 -9.52 -1.05 8.11
CA PRO A 121 -8.89 -0.51 9.32
C PRO A 121 -7.81 0.54 9.03
N GLY A 122 -7.27 0.58 7.80
CA GLY A 122 -6.16 1.45 7.45
C GLY A 122 -6.50 2.93 7.49
N MET A 123 -7.73 3.31 7.08
CA MET A 123 -8.16 4.70 6.97
C MET A 123 -7.12 5.62 6.30
N MET A 124 -6.32 5.09 5.37
CA MET A 124 -5.20 5.80 4.76
C MET A 124 -5.63 6.77 3.66
N CYS A 125 -4.89 7.87 3.48
CA CYS A 125 -4.98 8.62 2.24
C CYS A 125 -4.32 7.80 1.12
N THR A 126 -4.67 8.12 -0.13
CA THR A 126 -4.00 7.57 -1.32
C THR A 126 -2.48 7.73 -1.26
N CYS A 127 -2.00 8.85 -0.68
CA CYS A 127 -0.60 9.14 -0.44
C CYS A 127 0.11 8.10 0.45
N CYS A 128 -0.52 7.70 1.56
CA CYS A 128 0.06 6.75 2.52
C CYS A 128 -0.14 5.30 2.07
N ALA A 129 -1.25 5.01 1.39
CA ALA A 129 -1.54 3.67 0.90
C ALA A 129 -0.65 3.27 -0.30
N ALA A 130 -0.13 4.24 -1.07
CA ALA A 130 0.71 3.99 -2.22
C ALA A 130 2.00 3.20 -1.92
N PRO A 131 2.87 3.60 -0.96
CA PRO A 131 4.08 2.83 -0.63
C PRO A 131 3.76 1.44 -0.07
N VAL A 132 2.64 1.31 0.68
CA VAL A 132 2.18 0.03 1.22
C VAL A 132 1.74 -0.90 0.08
N ALA A 133 0.91 -0.42 -0.85
CA ALA A 133 0.49 -1.17 -2.03
C ALA A 133 1.69 -1.54 -2.92
N ALA A 134 2.67 -0.66 -3.08
CA ALA A 134 3.91 -0.95 -3.79
C ALA A 134 4.72 -2.06 -3.10
N GLY A 135 4.83 -2.03 -1.76
CA GLY A 135 5.44 -3.09 -0.97
C GLY A 135 4.74 -4.44 -1.15
N MET A 136 3.40 -4.44 -1.14
CA MET A 136 2.57 -5.63 -1.40
C MET A 136 2.81 -6.19 -2.80
N ARG A 137 2.90 -5.33 -3.82
CA ARG A 137 3.19 -5.74 -5.20
C ARG A 137 4.58 -6.35 -5.36
N ARG A 138 5.60 -5.83 -4.67
CA ARG A 138 6.93 -6.44 -4.61
C ARG A 138 6.89 -7.84 -4.00
N GLN A 139 6.00 -8.07 -3.04
CA GLN A 139 5.75 -9.37 -2.41
C GLN A 139 4.76 -10.26 -3.19
N GLN A 140 4.52 -9.98 -4.48
CA GLN A 140 3.69 -10.80 -5.39
C GLN A 140 2.19 -10.87 -5.04
N VAL A 141 1.66 -9.92 -4.25
CA VAL A 141 0.21 -9.80 -4.07
C VAL A 141 -0.47 -9.58 -5.42
N SER A 142 -1.62 -10.21 -5.64
CA SER A 142 -2.42 -10.05 -6.87
C SER A 142 -2.70 -8.58 -7.21
N MET A 143 -2.83 -8.25 -8.49
CA MET A 143 -3.06 -6.85 -8.90
C MET A 143 -4.37 -6.32 -8.31
N GLY A 144 -5.42 -7.16 -8.35
CA GLY A 144 -6.72 -6.83 -7.77
C GLY A 144 -6.62 -6.58 -6.27
N GLY A 145 -5.92 -7.43 -5.51
CA GLY A 145 -5.76 -7.25 -4.07
C GLY A 145 -5.00 -5.97 -3.69
N ALA A 146 -3.90 -5.66 -4.36
CA ALA A 146 -3.12 -4.44 -4.10
C ALA A 146 -3.90 -3.18 -4.49
N LEU A 147 -4.60 -3.19 -5.63
CA LEU A 147 -5.41 -2.06 -6.08
C LEU A 147 -6.63 -1.85 -5.18
N ALA A 148 -7.30 -2.92 -4.78
CA ALA A 148 -8.41 -2.88 -3.85
C ALA A 148 -8.01 -2.33 -2.48
N PHE A 149 -6.83 -2.71 -1.99
CA PHE A 149 -6.26 -2.11 -0.79
C PHE A 149 -6.02 -0.60 -0.97
N TRP A 150 -5.39 -0.20 -2.07
CA TRP A 150 -5.04 1.19 -2.34
C TRP A 150 -6.27 2.10 -2.47
N MET A 151 -7.26 1.69 -3.26
CA MET A 151 -8.51 2.44 -3.48
C MET A 151 -9.47 2.33 -2.31
N GLY A 152 -9.54 1.17 -1.65
CA GLY A 152 -10.45 0.94 -0.53
C GLY A 152 -10.17 1.83 0.67
N ASN A 153 -8.91 2.19 0.92
CA ASN A 153 -8.52 3.02 2.06
C ASN A 153 -9.22 4.40 2.10
N PRO A 154 -9.23 5.20 1.02
CA PRO A 154 -9.99 6.46 0.99
C PRO A 154 -11.49 6.27 0.77
N VAL A 155 -11.90 5.26 -0.01
CA VAL A 155 -13.29 5.09 -0.43
C VAL A 155 -14.17 4.50 0.69
N LEU A 156 -13.64 3.53 1.43
CA LEU A 156 -14.35 2.77 2.46
C LEU A 156 -13.96 3.20 3.88
N ASN A 157 -13.48 4.44 4.03
CA ASN A 157 -12.97 4.95 5.29
C ASN A 157 -14.09 5.02 6.36
N PRO A 158 -14.05 4.22 7.44
CA PRO A 158 -15.10 4.19 8.45
C PRO A 158 -15.29 5.55 9.16
N ALA A 159 -14.23 6.32 9.41
CA ALA A 159 -14.37 7.64 10.01
C ALA A 159 -15.23 8.56 9.13
N THR A 160 -15.02 8.54 7.81
CA THR A 160 -15.84 9.35 6.88
C THR A 160 -17.30 8.91 6.85
N LEU A 161 -17.56 7.61 6.95
CA LEU A 161 -18.92 7.07 6.98
C LEU A 161 -19.66 7.46 8.26
N VAL A 162 -18.96 7.44 9.39
CA VAL A 162 -19.52 7.87 10.68
C VAL A 162 -19.84 9.37 10.67
N PHE A 163 -18.92 10.24 10.24
CA PHE A 163 -19.19 11.67 10.14
C PHE A 163 -20.31 11.99 9.16
N MET A 164 -20.34 11.31 8.01
CA MET A 164 -21.40 11.47 7.02
C MET A 164 -22.76 11.01 7.56
N GLY A 165 -22.79 9.93 8.35
CA GLY A 165 -23.99 9.45 9.03
C GLY A 165 -24.59 10.49 9.98
N PHE A 166 -23.75 11.20 10.73
CA PHE A 166 -24.21 12.25 11.67
C PHE A 166 -24.59 13.57 11.00
N VAL A 167 -23.92 13.97 9.92
CA VAL A 167 -24.14 15.28 9.27
C VAL A 167 -25.20 15.22 8.17
N LEU A 168 -25.12 14.23 7.27
CA LEU A 168 -26.01 14.12 6.10
C LEU A 168 -27.11 13.06 6.28
N GLY A 169 -26.96 12.17 7.27
CA GLY A 169 -27.87 11.08 7.56
C GLY A 169 -27.36 9.71 7.08
N TRP A 170 -27.81 8.66 7.76
CA TRP A 170 -27.37 7.29 7.54
C TRP A 170 -27.70 6.73 6.15
N GLY A 171 -28.75 7.24 5.49
CA GLY A 171 -29.11 6.84 4.12
C GLY A 171 -28.01 7.18 3.12
N PHE A 172 -27.49 8.40 3.15
CA PHE A 172 -26.40 8.81 2.25
C PHE A 172 -25.08 8.12 2.59
N ALA A 173 -24.80 7.89 3.89
CA ALA A 173 -23.63 7.11 4.32
C ALA A 173 -23.69 5.67 3.79
N ALA A 174 -24.87 5.03 3.83
CA ALA A 174 -25.07 3.69 3.28
C ALA A 174 -24.88 3.65 1.75
N ILE A 175 -25.44 4.63 1.02
CA ILE A 175 -25.24 4.74 -0.43
C ILE A 175 -23.75 4.90 -0.75
N ARG A 176 -23.02 5.76 -0.02
CA ARG A 176 -21.57 5.93 -0.18
C ARG A 176 -20.82 4.62 0.06
N LEU A 177 -21.16 3.89 1.13
CA LEU A 177 -20.53 2.60 1.45
C LEU A 177 -20.78 1.56 0.35
N VAL A 178 -22.03 1.40 -0.09
CA VAL A 178 -22.41 0.43 -1.12
C VAL A 178 -21.78 0.79 -2.46
N ALA A 179 -21.94 2.04 -2.92
CA ALA A 179 -21.35 2.51 -4.17
C ALA A 179 -19.82 2.42 -4.14
N GLY A 180 -19.19 2.76 -3.01
CA GLY A 180 -17.75 2.64 -2.81
C GLY A 180 -17.28 1.19 -2.86
N LEU A 181 -17.99 0.28 -2.20
CA LEU A 181 -17.65 -1.14 -2.17
C LEU A 181 -17.77 -1.75 -3.57
N VAL A 182 -18.87 -1.46 -4.26
CA VAL A 182 -19.10 -1.86 -5.64
C VAL A 182 -18.00 -1.32 -6.55
N MET A 183 -17.68 -0.03 -6.45
CA MET A 183 -16.63 0.60 -7.26
C MET A 183 -15.27 -0.05 -7.04
N VAL A 184 -14.84 -0.26 -5.79
CA VAL A 184 -13.55 -0.88 -5.47
C VAL A 184 -13.48 -2.31 -6.01
N LEU A 185 -14.52 -3.13 -5.76
CA LEU A 185 -14.55 -4.52 -6.21
C LEU A 185 -14.64 -4.62 -7.73
N LEU A 186 -15.47 -3.81 -8.39
CA LEU A 186 -15.58 -3.80 -9.85
C LEU A 186 -14.27 -3.39 -10.51
N ILE A 187 -13.67 -2.27 -10.11
CA ILE A 187 -12.44 -1.78 -10.73
C ILE A 187 -11.30 -2.75 -10.47
N ALA A 188 -11.12 -3.22 -9.24
CA ALA A 188 -10.05 -4.16 -8.91
C ALA A 188 -10.20 -5.50 -9.65
N THR A 189 -11.41 -6.05 -9.75
CA THR A 189 -11.65 -7.30 -10.48
C THR A 189 -11.51 -7.14 -12.00
N LEU A 190 -11.94 -6.01 -12.57
CA LEU A 190 -11.77 -5.72 -14.00
C LEU A 190 -10.29 -5.59 -14.35
N VAL A 191 -9.54 -4.80 -13.58
CA VAL A 191 -8.08 -4.65 -13.76
C VAL A 191 -7.38 -6.00 -13.64
N GLN A 192 -7.76 -6.82 -12.66
CA GLN A 192 -7.18 -8.15 -12.50
C GLN A 192 -7.52 -9.12 -13.63
N LYS A 193 -8.66 -8.95 -14.31
CA LYS A 193 -9.00 -9.72 -15.52
C LYS A 193 -8.18 -9.28 -16.72
N TRP A 194 -7.92 -7.98 -16.87
CA TRP A 194 -7.23 -7.42 -18.04
C TRP A 194 -5.71 -7.50 -17.93
N VAL A 195 -5.17 -7.34 -16.74
CA VAL A 195 -3.73 -7.46 -16.50
C VAL A 195 -3.37 -8.94 -16.48
N ARG A 196 -2.66 -9.40 -17.51
CA ARG A 196 -1.94 -10.67 -17.46
C ARG A 196 -0.88 -10.51 -16.37
N GLU A 197 -1.09 -11.19 -15.24
CA GLU A 197 -0.10 -11.27 -14.17
C GLU A 197 1.08 -12.07 -14.70
N THR A 198 2.01 -11.40 -15.38
CA THR A 198 3.34 -11.97 -15.64
C THR A 198 3.94 -12.28 -14.26
N PRO A 199 4.42 -13.50 -14.00
CA PRO A 199 5.15 -13.80 -12.76
C PRO A 199 6.23 -12.74 -12.63
N GLN A 200 6.15 -11.87 -11.63
CA GLN A 200 7.15 -10.81 -11.53
C GLN A 200 8.45 -11.51 -11.12
N THR A 201 9.36 -11.62 -12.07
CA THR A 201 10.73 -12.05 -11.82
C THR A 201 11.25 -11.25 -10.64
N GLN A 202 11.69 -11.98 -9.60
CA GLN A 202 12.20 -11.40 -8.37
C GLN A 202 13.17 -10.27 -8.71
N ALA A 203 12.84 -9.03 -8.31
CA ALA A 203 13.89 -8.02 -8.26
C ALA A 203 14.99 -8.59 -7.34
N PRO A 204 16.26 -8.60 -7.77
CA PRO A 204 17.34 -9.13 -6.95
C PRO A 204 17.32 -8.45 -5.57
N PRO A 205 17.70 -9.14 -4.50
CA PRO A 205 17.66 -8.61 -3.14
C PRO A 205 18.33 -7.24 -3.09
N LEU A 206 17.50 -6.23 -2.78
CA LEU A 206 17.84 -4.82 -2.68
C LEU A 206 18.66 -4.64 -1.40
N GLY A 207 19.94 -5.00 -1.48
CA GLY A 207 20.85 -5.05 -0.33
C GLY A 207 22.23 -5.64 -0.67
N GLN A 208 22.35 -6.41 -1.75
CA GLN A 208 23.65 -6.84 -2.29
C GLN A 208 23.91 -6.18 -3.65
N GLY A 209 23.01 -6.39 -4.63
CA GLY A 209 23.21 -5.89 -5.99
C GLY A 209 23.23 -4.36 -6.16
N ALA A 210 22.72 -3.56 -5.21
CA ALA A 210 22.78 -2.10 -5.29
C ALA A 210 24.10 -1.53 -4.76
N MET A 211 24.74 -2.21 -3.80
CA MET A 211 26.11 -1.88 -3.39
C MET A 211 27.10 -2.40 -4.43
N ASP A 212 26.87 -3.60 -4.96
CA ASP A 212 27.69 -4.16 -6.04
C ASP A 212 27.59 -3.30 -7.31
N ALA A 213 26.39 -2.85 -7.71
CA ALA A 213 26.24 -1.97 -8.88
C ALA A 213 26.76 -0.54 -8.67
N PHE A 214 26.88 -0.07 -7.43
CA PHE A 214 27.48 1.24 -7.14
C PHE A 214 29.01 1.16 -7.03
N LEU A 215 29.55 0.02 -6.60
CA LEU A 215 30.98 -0.28 -6.65
C LEU A 215 31.46 -0.61 -8.07
N GLU A 216 30.60 -1.22 -8.90
CA GLU A 216 30.87 -1.53 -10.32
C GLU A 216 30.53 -0.34 -11.25
N TYR A 217 30.00 0.77 -10.72
CA TYR A 217 29.77 1.99 -11.52
C TYR A 217 31.10 2.70 -11.76
N ASP A 218 31.84 2.22 -12.77
CA ASP A 218 32.94 2.95 -13.38
C ASP A 218 32.36 3.92 -14.44
N PRO A 219 32.39 5.25 -14.20
CA PRO A 219 31.83 6.23 -15.14
C PRO A 219 32.58 6.29 -16.48
N GLY A 220 33.68 5.54 -16.67
CA GLY A 220 34.47 5.48 -17.89
C GLY A 220 34.21 4.28 -18.80
N LEU A 221 33.44 3.27 -18.39
CA LEU A 221 33.28 2.03 -19.16
C LEU A 221 31.92 1.99 -19.89
N HIS A 222 31.84 2.65 -21.04
CA HIS A 222 30.75 2.43 -22.00
C HIS A 222 30.82 0.99 -22.55
N PRO A 223 29.83 0.12 -22.28
CA PRO A 223 29.84 -1.30 -22.68
C PRO A 223 29.60 -1.53 -24.19
N CYS A 224 29.74 -0.50 -25.03
CA CYS A 224 29.56 -0.57 -26.48
C CYS A 224 30.86 -0.45 -27.29
N SER A 225 32.02 -0.16 -26.66
CA SER A 225 33.26 0.11 -27.40
C SER A 225 34.27 -1.04 -27.43
N THR A 226 34.12 -2.05 -26.57
CA THR A 226 35.05 -3.18 -26.50
C THR A 226 34.36 -4.45 -27.00
N GLY A 227 34.71 -4.88 -28.21
CA GLY A 227 34.22 -6.10 -28.87
C GLY A 227 34.68 -7.40 -28.21
N VAL A 228 34.61 -7.48 -26.89
CA VAL A 228 35.10 -8.60 -26.10
C VAL A 228 33.93 -9.34 -25.46
N GLY A 229 33.56 -10.45 -26.09
CA GLY A 229 33.22 -11.66 -25.35
C GLY A 229 31.81 -11.77 -24.79
N CYS A 230 30.93 -12.36 -25.62
CA CYS A 230 29.70 -13.08 -25.25
C CYS A 230 29.94 -14.29 -24.29
N ARG A 231 30.63 -14.13 -23.15
CA ARG A 231 30.90 -15.26 -22.24
C ARG A 231 30.64 -15.06 -20.75
N THR A 232 30.16 -13.90 -20.30
CA THR A 232 29.82 -13.73 -18.88
C THR A 232 28.32 -13.77 -18.68
N ARG A 233 27.91 -14.81 -17.96
CA ARG A 233 26.55 -15.20 -17.59
C ARG A 233 25.95 -14.14 -16.63
N LEU A 234 25.55 -12.98 -17.15
CA LEU A 234 24.67 -12.04 -16.44
C LEU A 234 23.26 -12.16 -17.01
N VAL A 235 22.36 -12.68 -16.18
CA VAL A 235 20.93 -12.81 -16.47
C VAL A 235 20.30 -11.43 -16.34
N ILE A 236 20.48 -10.58 -17.34
CA ILE A 236 19.69 -9.37 -17.54
C ILE A 236 18.60 -9.73 -18.56
N PRO A 237 17.30 -9.61 -18.22
CA PRO A 237 16.24 -9.89 -19.18
C PRO A 237 16.39 -8.94 -20.38
N PRO A 238 16.30 -9.43 -21.62
CA PRO A 238 16.52 -8.60 -22.80
C PRO A 238 15.51 -7.45 -22.83
N CYS A 239 16.02 -6.22 -22.83
CA CYS A 239 15.27 -5.02 -23.18
C CYS A 239 14.67 -5.21 -24.58
N ARG A 240 13.40 -5.60 -24.62
CA ARG A 240 12.61 -5.85 -25.84
C ARG A 240 12.27 -4.58 -26.65
N TRP A 241 12.87 -3.44 -26.31
CA TRP A 241 12.59 -2.13 -26.90
C TRP A 241 13.77 -1.51 -27.67
N CYS A 242 14.94 -2.13 -27.71
CA CYS A 242 16.13 -1.56 -28.39
C CYS A 242 16.41 -2.14 -29.79
N CYS A 243 15.50 -2.94 -30.35
CA CYS A 243 15.65 -3.55 -31.70
C CYS A 243 14.50 -3.17 -32.65
N ARG A 244 14.09 -1.91 -32.61
CA ARG A 244 13.39 -1.23 -33.71
C ARG A 244 14.12 0.05 -34.01
#